data_AF-A0A9E1PVK2-F1
#
_entry.id   AF-A0A9E1PVK2-F1
#
_cell.length_a   1.000
_cell.length_b   1.000
_cell.length_c   1.000
_cell.angle_alpha   90.00
_cell.angle_beta   90.00
_cell.angle_gamma   90.00
#
_symmetry.space_group_name_H-M   'P 1'
#
loop_
_entity.id
_entity.type
_entity.pdbx_description
1 polymer ?
#
loop_
_entity_poly.entity_id
_entity_poly.type
_entity_poly.pdbx_seq_one_letter_code
_entity_poly.pdbx_strand_id
1 'polypeptide(L)'
;MHNISVTLETLPDPPKLESIWRSLATRSDHSIFQSWPWVRCWLDMPDVEPSLLIARDGDTVVGLALIQDSIQHRRFMRIPTLYLQETGDPDIDSLFIEYNGFLTDRACSNAVVAACLNFLITQPDGWRELQLSGVSDTLKTCAEQADAHCEIRSDRTSYFVDLDTLRAQDQPYLDALSRNTRQHHNRSRR
;
A
#
# COMPACT_ATOMS: atom_id res chain seq x y z
N MET A 1 -11.76 -12.10 18.64
CA MET A 1 -10.46 -12.44 18.03
C MET A 1 -10.74 -12.83 16.59
N HIS A 2 -10.19 -12.11 15.62
CA HIS A 2 -10.25 -12.51 14.21
C HIS A 2 -9.29 -13.67 13.99
N ASN A 3 -9.71 -14.71 13.26
CA ASN A 3 -8.84 -15.82 12.89
C ASN A 3 -8.48 -15.68 11.41
N ILE A 4 -7.47 -14.87 11.13
CA ILE A 4 -7.13 -14.49 9.76
C ILE A 4 -6.20 -15.54 9.16
N SER A 5 -6.70 -16.24 8.14
CA SER A 5 -5.87 -17.09 7.27
C SER A 5 -5.38 -16.27 6.08
N VAL A 6 -4.13 -16.47 5.67
CA VAL A 6 -3.55 -15.80 4.51
C VAL A 6 -3.08 -16.84 3.49
N THR A 7 -3.32 -16.57 2.21
CA THR A 7 -2.86 -17.37 1.08
C THR A 7 -2.21 -16.48 0.03
N LEU A 8 -1.26 -17.06 -0.72
CA LEU A 8 -0.70 -16.47 -1.92
C LEU A 8 -1.15 -17.31 -3.12
N GLU A 9 -1.85 -16.69 -4.06
CA GLU A 9 -2.51 -17.35 -5.18
C GLU A 9 -2.04 -16.72 -6.50
N THR A 10 -2.08 -17.48 -7.59
CA THR A 10 -1.93 -16.91 -8.94
C THR A 10 -3.04 -15.91 -9.21
N LEU A 11 -2.75 -14.85 -9.98
CA LEU A 11 -3.76 -13.86 -10.30
C LEU A 11 -4.97 -14.51 -11.02
N PRO A 12 -6.20 -14.23 -10.55
CA PRO A 12 -7.39 -14.62 -11.29
C PRO A 12 -7.54 -13.75 -12.55
N ASP A 13 -8.52 -14.09 -13.39
CA ASP A 13 -8.87 -13.27 -14.54
C ASP A 13 -9.27 -11.84 -14.12
N PRO A 14 -8.98 -10.81 -14.95
CA PRO A 14 -9.18 -9.42 -14.57
C PRO A 14 -10.59 -9.07 -14.05
N PRO A 15 -11.70 -9.58 -14.63
CA PRO A 15 -13.04 -9.28 -14.12
C PRO A 15 -13.29 -9.81 -12.71
N LYS A 16 -12.77 -11.00 -12.38
CA LYS A 16 -12.89 -11.57 -11.04
C LYS A 16 -12.03 -10.81 -10.04
N LEU A 17 -10.79 -10.46 -10.43
CA LEU A 17 -9.93 -9.65 -9.59
C LEU A 17 -10.59 -8.30 -9.25
N GLU A 18 -11.11 -7.60 -10.28
CA GLU A 18 -11.83 -6.34 -10.11
C GLU A 18 -13.00 -6.47 -9.12
N SER A 19 -13.81 -7.52 -9.28
CA SER A 19 -14.97 -7.75 -8.43
C SER A 19 -14.61 -7.91 -6.95
N ILE A 20 -13.59 -8.74 -6.66
CA ILE A 20 -13.13 -8.98 -5.28
C ILE A 20 -12.48 -7.71 -4.71
N TRP A 21 -11.64 -7.04 -5.49
CA TRP A 21 -10.94 -5.82 -5.07
C TRP A 21 -11.93 -4.71 -4.73
N ARG A 22 -12.88 -4.43 -5.62
CA ARG A 22 -13.91 -3.41 -5.40
C ARG A 22 -14.82 -3.74 -4.23
N SER A 23 -15.18 -5.01 -4.06
CA SER A 23 -15.99 -5.45 -2.91
C SER A 23 -15.29 -5.12 -1.59
N LEU A 24 -14.00 -5.45 -1.45
CA LEU A 24 -13.25 -5.09 -0.25
C LEU A 24 -13.07 -3.58 -0.10
N ALA A 25 -12.83 -2.88 -1.21
CA ALA A 25 -12.63 -1.43 -1.21
C ALA A 25 -13.82 -0.65 -0.61
N THR A 26 -15.08 -1.12 -0.79
CA THR A 26 -16.25 -0.42 -0.21
C THR A 26 -16.28 -0.39 1.32
N ARG A 27 -15.51 -1.27 1.97
CA ARG A 27 -15.40 -1.36 3.44
C ARG A 27 -13.98 -1.10 3.95
N SER A 28 -13.10 -0.64 3.08
CA SER A 28 -11.76 -0.21 3.43
C SER A 28 -11.70 1.31 3.64
N ASP A 29 -10.64 1.80 4.27
CA ASP A 29 -10.27 3.21 4.34
C ASP A 29 -9.11 3.49 3.36
N HIS A 30 -9.18 2.85 2.19
CA HIS A 30 -8.09 2.79 1.22
C HIS A 30 -7.76 4.15 0.60
N SER A 31 -6.49 4.33 0.22
CA SER A 31 -6.05 5.48 -0.56
C SER A 31 -6.38 5.32 -2.05
N ILE A 32 -6.22 6.37 -2.86
CA ILE A 32 -6.37 6.27 -4.33
C ILE A 32 -5.38 5.26 -4.93
N PHE A 33 -4.21 5.09 -4.32
CA PHE A 33 -3.13 4.17 -4.75
C PHE A 33 -3.48 2.70 -4.52
N GLN A 34 -4.48 2.43 -3.69
CA GLN A 34 -5.03 1.10 -3.45
C GLN A 34 -6.37 0.89 -4.19
N SER A 35 -6.84 1.89 -4.93
CA SER A 35 -8.09 1.80 -5.68
C SER A 35 -7.95 0.94 -6.93
N TRP A 36 -9.05 0.32 -7.38
CA TRP A 36 -9.01 -0.52 -8.57
C TRP A 36 -8.49 0.19 -9.84
N PRO A 37 -8.91 1.43 -10.18
CA PRO A 37 -8.36 2.11 -11.35
C PRO A 37 -6.83 2.24 -11.31
N TRP A 38 -6.27 2.52 -10.14
CA TRP A 38 -4.81 2.59 -9.95
C TRP A 38 -4.16 1.22 -10.13
N VAL A 39 -4.66 0.23 -9.41
CA VAL A 39 -4.18 -1.16 -9.46
C VAL A 39 -4.25 -1.72 -10.87
N ARG A 40 -5.31 -1.41 -11.61
CA ARG A 40 -5.47 -1.82 -13.00
C ARG A 40 -4.41 -1.19 -13.91
N CYS A 41 -4.15 0.11 -13.76
CA CYS A 41 -3.08 0.78 -14.50
C CYS A 41 -1.72 0.15 -14.23
N TRP A 42 -1.43 -0.16 -12.96
CA TRP A 42 -0.18 -0.83 -12.58
C TRP A 42 -0.09 -2.25 -13.15
N LEU A 43 -1.17 -3.04 -13.11
CA LEU A 43 -1.23 -4.38 -13.72
C LEU A 43 -1.09 -4.39 -15.25
N ASP A 44 -1.42 -3.28 -15.92
CA ASP A 44 -1.28 -3.14 -17.37
C ASP A 44 0.14 -2.71 -17.79
N MET A 45 1.05 -2.50 -16.83
CA MET A 45 2.45 -2.21 -17.11
C MET A 45 3.19 -3.47 -17.61
N PRO A 46 4.19 -3.30 -18.48
CA PRO A 46 5.02 -4.43 -18.93
C PRO A 46 5.79 -5.02 -17.75
N ASP A 47 6.03 -6.34 -17.82
CA ASP A 47 6.78 -7.13 -16.83
C ASP A 47 6.19 -7.12 -15.41
N VAL A 48 4.89 -6.81 -15.28
CA VAL A 48 4.12 -6.92 -14.03
C VAL A 48 3.31 -8.22 -14.04
N GLU A 49 3.79 -9.21 -13.30
CA GLU A 49 3.18 -10.54 -13.14
C GLU A 49 3.11 -10.93 -11.67
N PRO A 50 2.35 -10.20 -10.84
CA PRO A 50 2.35 -10.44 -9.40
C PRO A 50 1.65 -11.75 -9.03
N SER A 51 1.78 -12.11 -7.77
CA SER A 51 0.88 -13.03 -7.08
C SER A 51 -0.15 -12.25 -6.25
N LEU A 52 -1.32 -12.82 -6.06
CA LEU A 52 -2.39 -12.24 -5.24
C LEU A 52 -2.30 -12.78 -3.82
N LEU A 53 -2.01 -11.91 -2.86
CA LEU A 53 -2.08 -12.20 -1.44
C LEU A 53 -3.51 -11.95 -0.95
N ILE A 54 -4.14 -12.97 -0.34
CA ILE A 54 -5.52 -12.89 0.15
C ILE A 54 -5.54 -13.22 1.64
N ALA A 55 -6.07 -12.31 2.44
CA ALA A 55 -6.40 -12.55 3.84
C ALA A 55 -7.90 -12.78 4.00
N ARG A 56 -8.27 -13.83 4.72
CA ARG A 56 -9.66 -14.23 4.98
C ARG A 56 -9.93 -14.42 6.47
N ASP A 57 -11.09 -13.95 6.91
CA ASP A 57 -11.68 -14.30 8.22
C ASP A 57 -12.87 -15.24 7.94
N GLY A 58 -12.66 -16.53 8.13
CA GLY A 58 -13.55 -17.57 7.59
C GLY A 58 -13.61 -17.51 6.06
N ASP A 59 -14.82 -17.40 5.50
CA ASP A 59 -15.04 -17.28 4.05
C ASP A 59 -14.96 -15.83 3.52
N THR A 60 -14.80 -14.85 4.43
CA THR A 60 -14.84 -13.43 4.05
C THR A 60 -13.45 -12.93 3.74
N VAL A 61 -13.26 -12.39 2.53
CA VAL A 61 -12.03 -11.67 2.18
C VAL A 61 -11.96 -10.36 2.97
N VAL A 62 -10.93 -10.23 3.80
CA VAL A 62 -10.69 -9.07 4.67
C VAL A 62 -9.38 -8.35 4.35
N GLY A 63 -8.54 -8.92 3.49
CA GLY A 63 -7.32 -8.29 3.01
C GLY A 63 -6.93 -8.73 1.61
N LEU A 64 -6.38 -7.81 0.83
CA LEU A 64 -5.81 -8.07 -0.50
C LEU A 64 -4.50 -7.30 -0.68
N ALA A 65 -3.55 -7.89 -1.38
CA ALA A 65 -2.37 -7.22 -1.91
C ALA A 65 -1.84 -7.93 -3.15
N LEU A 66 -1.06 -7.23 -3.96
CA LEU A 66 -0.33 -7.81 -5.09
C LEU A 66 1.15 -7.84 -4.71
N ILE A 67 1.77 -9.00 -4.87
CA ILE A 67 3.16 -9.25 -4.52
C ILE A 67 3.90 -9.60 -5.79
N GLN A 68 4.77 -8.71 -6.24
CA GLN A 68 5.66 -8.97 -7.37
C GLN A 68 6.96 -9.59 -6.83
N ASP A 69 7.41 -10.70 -7.40
CA ASP A 69 8.77 -11.18 -7.21
C ASP A 69 9.67 -10.59 -8.30
N SER A 70 10.88 -10.19 -7.90
CA SER A 70 11.90 -9.70 -8.83
C SER A 70 13.29 -9.92 -8.23
N ILE A 71 14.33 -9.58 -8.99
CA ILE A 71 15.72 -9.70 -8.57
C ILE A 71 16.30 -8.32 -8.39
N GLN A 72 16.56 -7.95 -7.14
CA GLN A 72 17.30 -6.75 -6.85
C GLN A 72 18.80 -6.97 -7.06
N HIS A 73 19.39 -6.12 -7.89
CA HIS A 73 20.83 -6.14 -8.16
C HIS A 73 21.57 -5.21 -7.20
N ARG A 74 22.45 -5.78 -6.35
CA ARG A 74 23.33 -5.00 -5.46
C ARG A 74 24.79 -5.33 -5.70
N ARG A 75 25.51 -4.42 -6.36
CA ARG A 75 26.92 -4.59 -6.74
C ARG A 75 27.13 -5.92 -7.49
N PHE A 76 27.55 -6.97 -6.79
CA PHE A 76 27.84 -8.30 -7.33
C PHE A 76 26.83 -9.38 -6.92
N MET A 77 25.78 -9.02 -6.17
CA MET A 77 24.77 -9.95 -5.66
C MET A 77 23.43 -9.75 -6.36
N ARG A 78 22.75 -10.87 -6.60
CA ARG A 78 21.36 -10.95 -7.03
C ARG A 78 20.55 -11.37 -5.81
N ILE A 79 19.63 -10.50 -5.39
CA ILE A 79 18.84 -10.70 -4.19
C ILE A 79 17.39 -10.92 -4.67
N PRO A 80 16.85 -12.14 -4.55
CA PRO A 80 15.44 -12.37 -4.80
C PRO A 80 14.61 -11.56 -3.79
N THR A 81 13.77 -10.66 -4.28
CA THR A 81 13.07 -9.67 -3.47
C THR A 81 11.59 -9.71 -3.81
N LEU A 82 10.75 -9.67 -2.78
CA LEU A 82 9.32 -9.45 -2.90
C LEU A 82 9.01 -7.96 -2.79
N TYR A 83 8.11 -7.49 -3.63
CA TYR A 83 7.69 -6.11 -3.75
C TYR A 83 6.17 -6.03 -3.57
N LEU A 84 5.71 -5.18 -2.66
CA LEU A 84 4.28 -4.96 -2.44
C LEU A 84 3.75 -3.94 -3.45
N GLN A 85 3.05 -4.36 -4.51
CA GLN A 85 2.50 -3.44 -5.53
C GLN A 85 3.56 -2.51 -6.15
N GLU A 86 4.80 -2.97 -6.27
CA GLU A 86 5.93 -2.30 -6.94
C GLU A 86 6.53 -3.26 -7.96
N THR A 87 7.18 -2.75 -9.01
CA THR A 87 7.79 -3.59 -10.06
C THR A 87 9.19 -4.06 -9.69
N GLY A 88 9.86 -3.35 -8.77
CA GLY A 88 11.26 -3.53 -8.42
C GLY A 88 12.22 -2.74 -9.29
N ASP A 89 11.72 -1.99 -10.27
CA ASP A 89 12.48 -1.01 -11.05
C ASP A 89 12.31 0.38 -10.41
N PRO A 90 13.38 0.96 -9.83
CA PRO A 90 13.32 2.26 -9.17
C PRO A 90 12.83 3.41 -10.07
N ASP A 91 13.09 3.35 -11.38
CA ASP A 91 12.69 4.41 -12.30
C ASP A 91 11.17 4.42 -12.50
N ILE A 92 10.56 3.23 -12.53
CA ILE A 92 9.10 3.05 -12.60
C ILE A 92 8.47 3.40 -11.25
N ASP A 93 8.99 2.81 -10.18
CA ASP A 93 8.40 2.81 -8.85
C ASP A 93 8.42 4.22 -8.19
N SER A 94 9.40 5.06 -8.54
CA SER A 94 9.53 6.42 -7.99
C SER A 94 8.33 7.34 -8.22
N LEU A 95 7.50 7.06 -9.22
CA LEU A 95 6.39 7.93 -9.65
C LEU A 95 5.06 7.60 -8.96
N PHE A 96 4.92 6.40 -8.40
CA PHE A 96 3.62 5.80 -8.12
C PHE A 96 3.40 5.41 -6.66
N ILE A 97 4.43 5.49 -5.83
CA ILE A 97 4.39 4.92 -4.49
C ILE A 97 4.20 6.00 -3.42
N GLU A 98 2.93 6.34 -3.19
CA GLU A 98 2.51 7.08 -2.00
C GLU A 98 1.34 6.32 -1.36
N TYR A 99 1.33 6.11 -0.04
CA TYR A 99 0.28 5.37 0.67
C TYR A 99 -0.02 3.97 0.11
N ASN A 100 1.04 3.24 -0.18
CA ASN A 100 1.01 1.82 -0.53
C ASN A 100 0.67 0.98 0.71
N GLY A 101 0.21 -0.24 0.52
CA GLY A 101 -0.14 -1.13 1.61
C GLY A 101 -1.17 -2.18 1.22
N PHE A 102 -1.44 -3.08 2.15
CA PHE A 102 -2.55 -4.03 2.02
C PHE A 102 -3.88 -3.26 1.94
N LEU A 103 -4.73 -3.62 0.98
CA LEU A 103 -6.13 -3.23 1.02
C LEU A 103 -6.79 -4.03 2.13
N THR A 104 -7.25 -3.37 3.20
CA THR A 104 -7.77 -4.05 4.38
C THR A 104 -9.20 -3.64 4.70
N ASP A 105 -9.96 -4.56 5.30
CA ASP A 105 -11.24 -4.22 5.92
C ASP A 105 -10.99 -3.33 7.15
N ARG A 106 -11.67 -2.18 7.23
CA ARG A 106 -11.49 -1.22 8.32
C ARG A 106 -11.72 -1.83 9.70
N ALA A 107 -12.62 -2.81 9.80
CA ALA A 107 -12.99 -3.41 11.08
C ALA A 107 -11.85 -4.23 11.70
N CYS A 108 -10.92 -4.73 10.89
CA CYS A 108 -9.84 -5.61 11.33
C CYS A 108 -8.48 -5.27 10.71
N SER A 109 -8.28 -4.03 10.26
CA SER A 109 -7.09 -3.61 9.49
C SER A 109 -5.76 -4.04 10.14
N ASN A 110 -5.53 -3.73 11.41
CA ASN A 110 -4.27 -4.08 12.10
C ASN A 110 -4.02 -5.59 12.15
N ALA A 111 -5.07 -6.38 12.37
CA ALA A 111 -4.97 -7.84 12.42
C ALA A 111 -4.65 -8.41 11.03
N VAL A 112 -5.23 -7.85 9.97
CA VAL A 112 -4.96 -8.22 8.57
C VAL A 112 -3.51 -7.90 8.20
N VAL A 113 -3.05 -6.69 8.49
CA VAL A 113 -1.66 -6.26 8.22
C VAL A 113 -0.66 -7.19 8.91
N ALA A 114 -0.87 -7.47 10.21
CA ALA A 114 -0.02 -8.37 10.97
C ALA A 114 -0.01 -9.80 10.40
N ALA A 115 -1.19 -10.34 10.05
CA ALA A 115 -1.31 -11.67 9.48
C ALA A 115 -0.62 -11.78 8.10
N CYS A 116 -0.79 -10.77 7.23
CA CYS A 116 -0.16 -10.72 5.91
C CYS A 116 1.37 -10.65 6.02
N LEU A 117 1.91 -9.76 6.86
CA LEU A 117 3.35 -9.66 7.09
C LEU A 117 3.92 -10.95 7.66
N ASN A 118 3.26 -11.51 8.68
CA ASN A 118 3.70 -12.78 9.27
C ASN A 118 3.69 -13.92 8.24
N PHE A 119 2.65 -14.01 7.39
CA PHE A 119 2.60 -15.00 6.32
C PHE A 119 3.78 -14.86 5.35
N LEU A 120 4.06 -13.64 4.88
CA LEU A 120 5.17 -13.41 3.95
C LEU A 120 6.50 -13.79 4.58
N ILE A 121 6.77 -13.33 5.81
CA ILE A 121 8.02 -13.57 6.56
C ILE A 121 8.24 -15.06 6.87
N THR A 122 7.17 -15.78 7.25
CA THR A 122 7.27 -17.19 7.66
C THR A 122 7.25 -18.18 6.49
N GLN A 123 7.00 -17.71 5.26
CA GLN A 123 7.14 -18.48 4.02
C GLN A 123 8.32 -17.94 3.17
N PRO A 124 9.58 -18.13 3.60
CA PRO A 124 10.75 -17.55 2.96
C PRO A 124 11.20 -18.27 1.67
N ASP A 125 10.43 -19.25 1.17
CA ASP A 125 10.86 -20.04 0.03
C ASP A 125 10.99 -19.16 -1.22
N GLY A 126 12.23 -19.03 -1.72
CA GLY A 126 12.53 -18.34 -2.97
C GLY A 126 12.89 -16.86 -2.83
N TRP A 127 12.75 -16.22 -1.66
CA TRP A 127 13.06 -14.79 -1.47
C TRP A 127 14.00 -14.51 -0.28
N ARG A 128 14.61 -13.32 -0.28
CA ARG A 128 15.60 -12.86 0.73
C ARG A 128 15.27 -11.50 1.33
N GLU A 129 14.61 -10.63 0.57
CA GLU A 129 14.13 -9.34 1.06
C GLU A 129 12.66 -9.09 0.71
N LEU A 130 11.95 -8.40 1.61
CA LEU A 130 10.61 -7.88 1.38
C LEU A 130 10.71 -6.36 1.41
N GLN A 131 10.40 -5.73 0.28
CA GLN A 131 10.43 -4.29 0.13
C GLN A 131 9.02 -3.70 0.24
N LEU A 132 8.89 -2.68 1.09
CA LEU A 132 7.65 -2.02 1.47
C LEU A 132 7.87 -0.51 1.35
N SER A 133 7.67 0.05 0.17
CA SER A 133 7.85 1.49 -0.08
C SER A 133 6.52 2.23 0.10
N GLY A 134 6.56 3.48 0.57
CA GLY A 134 5.38 4.37 0.66
C GLY A 134 4.29 3.88 1.61
N VAL A 135 4.63 3.04 2.59
CA VAL A 135 3.68 2.43 3.52
C VAL A 135 3.32 3.31 4.70
N SER A 136 2.16 3.05 5.31
CA SER A 136 1.69 3.76 6.51
C SER A 136 2.46 3.38 7.78
N ASP A 137 2.37 4.24 8.80
CA ASP A 137 2.93 3.99 10.15
C ASP A 137 2.43 2.67 10.75
N THR A 138 1.19 2.28 10.46
CA THR A 138 0.62 1.01 10.96
C THR A 138 1.42 -0.18 10.43
N LEU A 139 1.69 -0.19 9.13
CA LEU A 139 2.44 -1.26 8.49
C LEU A 139 3.90 -1.25 8.94
N LYS A 140 4.51 -0.05 9.10
CA LYS A 140 5.84 0.11 9.71
C LYS A 140 5.91 -0.51 11.11
N THR A 141 4.98 -0.16 12.00
CA THR A 141 4.94 -0.71 13.37
C THR A 141 4.77 -2.23 13.36
N CYS A 142 3.91 -2.78 12.50
CA CYS A 142 3.76 -4.23 12.37
C CYS A 142 5.05 -4.89 11.84
N ALA A 143 5.75 -4.26 10.91
CA ALA A 143 7.02 -4.78 10.38
C ALA A 143 8.15 -4.75 11.43
N GLU A 144 8.21 -3.71 12.26
CA GLU A 144 9.17 -3.61 13.38
C GLU A 144 8.91 -4.65 14.48
N GLN A 145 7.67 -5.11 14.61
CA GLN A 145 7.27 -6.15 15.58
C GLN A 145 7.38 -7.57 15.03
N ALA A 146 7.61 -7.72 13.73
CA ALA A 146 7.73 -9.03 13.11
C ALA A 146 9.08 -9.68 13.45
N ASP A 147 9.14 -11.01 13.37
CA ASP A 147 10.37 -11.78 13.59
C ASP A 147 11.30 -11.74 12.35
N ALA A 148 11.66 -10.52 11.93
CA ALA A 148 12.52 -10.25 10.79
C ALA A 148 13.39 -9.00 11.04
N HIS A 149 14.54 -8.92 10.36
CA HIS A 149 15.33 -7.71 10.38
C HIS A 149 14.63 -6.60 9.58
N CYS A 150 14.19 -5.54 10.26
CA CYS A 150 13.58 -4.37 9.65
C CYS A 150 14.61 -3.24 9.48
N GLU A 151 14.75 -2.72 8.26
CA GLU A 151 15.60 -1.58 7.92
C GLU A 151 14.74 -0.46 7.30
N ILE A 152 14.83 0.75 7.84
CA ILE A 152 14.18 1.94 7.27
C ILE A 152 15.17 2.62 6.32
N ARG A 153 14.87 2.58 5.01
CA ARG A 153 15.74 3.19 3.97
C ARG A 153 15.37 4.63 3.64
N SER A 154 14.11 5.01 3.80
CA SER A 154 13.63 6.37 3.58
C SER A 154 12.45 6.66 4.49
N ASP A 155 12.42 7.86 5.05
CA ASP A 155 11.31 8.39 5.84
C ASP A 155 11.03 9.82 5.34
N ARG A 156 9.75 10.12 5.10
CA ARG A 156 9.30 11.40 4.53
C ARG A 156 8.03 11.85 5.24
N THR A 157 8.04 13.09 5.73
CA THR A 157 6.83 13.73 6.26
C THR A 157 5.83 13.98 5.14
N SER A 158 4.61 13.45 5.29
CA SER A 158 3.48 13.80 4.45
C SER A 158 2.67 14.94 5.09
N TYR A 159 2.47 16.02 4.34
CA TYR A 159 1.65 17.15 4.77
C TYR A 159 0.24 16.98 4.21
N PHE A 160 -0.76 17.02 5.09
CA PHE A 160 -2.16 16.99 4.70
C PHE A 160 -2.92 18.14 5.37
N VAL A 161 -4.06 18.49 4.79
CA VAL A 161 -5.03 19.41 5.38
C VAL A 161 -6.34 18.68 5.50
N ASP A 162 -6.89 18.61 6.71
CA ASP A 162 -8.20 18.03 6.96
C ASP A 162 -9.30 19.00 6.51
N LEU A 163 -9.77 18.80 5.27
CA LEU A 163 -10.83 19.62 4.69
C LEU A 163 -12.19 19.37 5.35
N ASP A 164 -12.42 18.21 5.98
CA ASP A 164 -13.68 17.91 6.64
C ASP A 164 -13.78 18.63 7.97
N THR A 165 -12.68 18.69 8.72
CA THR A 165 -12.59 19.54 9.91
C THR A 165 -12.82 21.01 9.57
N LEU A 166 -12.22 21.53 8.49
CA LEU A 166 -12.43 22.92 8.06
C LEU A 166 -13.89 23.19 7.68
N ARG A 167 -14.53 22.26 6.95
CA ARG A 167 -15.97 22.36 6.61
C ARG A 167 -16.85 22.31 7.85
N ALA A 168 -16.55 21.45 8.82
CA ALA A 168 -17.30 21.35 10.07
C ALA A 168 -17.22 22.63 10.91
N GLN A 169 -16.13 23.39 10.76
CA GLN A 169 -15.90 24.68 11.43
C GLN A 169 -16.39 25.89 10.61
N ASP A 170 -17.00 25.67 9.44
CA ASP A 170 -17.36 26.72 8.46
C ASP A 170 -16.17 27.66 8.14
N GLN A 171 -14.95 27.11 8.17
CA GLN A 171 -13.72 27.86 7.93
C GLN A 171 -13.28 27.71 6.47
N PRO A 172 -13.21 28.80 5.68
CA PRO A 172 -12.68 28.74 4.33
C PRO A 172 -11.20 28.28 4.33
N TYR A 173 -10.83 27.41 3.39
CA TYR A 173 -9.46 26.87 3.28
C TYR A 173 -8.39 27.96 3.28
N LEU A 174 -8.60 29.06 2.54
CA LEU A 174 -7.63 30.14 2.46
C LEU A 174 -7.39 30.83 3.81
N ASP A 175 -8.37 30.84 4.71
CA ASP A 175 -8.23 31.47 6.02
C ASP A 175 -7.42 30.62 7.00
N ALA A 176 -7.33 29.32 6.77
CA ALA A 176 -6.41 28.43 7.49
C ALA A 176 -4.94 28.60 7.05
N LEU A 177 -4.68 29.28 5.93
CA LEU A 177 -3.32 29.47 5.42
C LEU A 177 -2.60 30.66 6.06
N SER A 178 -1.26 30.55 6.10
CA SER A 178 -0.39 31.66 6.51
C SER A 178 -0.62 32.92 5.66
N ARG A 179 -0.31 34.09 6.21
CA ARG A 179 -0.42 35.38 5.50
C ARG A 179 0.40 35.39 4.20
N ASN A 180 1.59 34.82 4.24
CA ASN A 180 2.49 34.74 3.08
C ASN A 180 1.91 33.81 2.00
N THR A 181 1.43 32.62 2.38
CA THR A 181 0.82 31.66 1.43
C THR A 181 -0.41 32.26 0.73
N ARG A 182 -1.28 32.96 1.49
CA ARG A 182 -2.41 33.70 0.91
C ARG A 182 -1.97 34.78 -0.07
N GLN A 183 -0.91 35.52 0.24
CA GLN A 183 -0.39 36.56 -0.64
C GLN A 183 0.12 35.98 -1.97
N HIS A 184 0.80 34.83 -1.95
CA HIS A 184 1.24 34.13 -3.16
C HIS A 184 0.07 33.64 -4.00
N HIS A 185 -0.92 32.98 -3.37
CA HIS A 185 -2.14 32.53 -4.05
C HIS A 185 -2.91 33.68 -4.73
N ASN A 186 -3.02 34.82 -4.07
CA ASN A 186 -3.71 35.98 -4.65
C ASN A 186 -2.94 36.65 -5.78
N ARG A 187 -1.61 36.50 -5.83
CA ARG A 187 -0.77 36.99 -6.94
C ARG A 187 -0.91 36.12 -8.19
N SER A 188 -0.98 34.80 -8.05
CA SER A 188 -1.12 33.88 -9.19
C SER A 188 -2.51 33.86 -9.82
N ARG A 189 -3.53 34.39 -9.13
CA ARG A 189 -4.89 34.56 -9.67
C ARG A 189 -5.10 35.82 -10.52
N ARG A 190 -4.09 36.71 -10.59
CA ARG A 190 -4.11 37.94 -11.39
C ARG A 190 -3.38 37.73 -12.70
#